data_AF-A0A7X0U8K7-F1
#
_entry.id   AF-A0A7X0U8K7-F1
#
_cell.length_a   1.000
_cell.length_b   1.000
_cell.length_c   1.000
_cell.angle_alpha   90.00
_cell.angle_beta   90.00
_cell.angle_gamma   90.00
#
_symmetry.space_group_name_H-M   'P 1'
#
loop_
_entity.id
_entity.type
_entity.pdbx_description
1 polymer ?
#
loop_
_entity_poly.entity_id
_entity_poly.type
_entity_poly.pdbx_seq_one_letter_code
_entity_poly.pdbx_strand_id
1 'polypeptide(L)'
;MLIRHFQRTLLVAAVLVSTTAAAQSARESFSVAESRKAILDTLPHPKGTKFRQLFLSEHGDSKVTLCGEINAKDRAGAYLGFRRFMVDDLGESMRDPMDTAAGSWQQSIFDRVYQRACSDRFKDVK
;
A
#
# COMPACT_ATOMS: atom_id res chain seq x y z
N MET A 1 -52.34 42.77 30.26
CA MET A 1 -51.72 41.86 31.26
C MET A 1 -52.10 40.43 30.90
N LEU A 2 -51.15 39.64 30.38
CA LEU A 2 -51.19 38.17 30.33
C LEU A 2 -49.75 37.67 30.05
N ILE A 3 -49.05 37.44 31.17
CA ILE A 3 -48.02 36.42 31.47
C ILE A 3 -47.42 35.72 30.22
N ARG A 4 -46.21 36.09 29.76
CA ARG A 4 -44.86 35.55 30.10
C ARG A 4 -44.67 34.02 29.93
N HIS A 5 -43.58 33.69 29.23
CA HIS A 5 -42.84 32.40 29.17
C HIS A 5 -43.30 31.34 28.16
N PHE A 6 -42.66 31.31 27.00
CA PHE A 6 -42.13 30.04 26.45
C PHE A 6 -40.76 30.33 25.82
N GLN A 7 -39.83 30.62 26.72
CA GLN A 7 -38.40 30.62 26.48
C GLN A 7 -37.94 29.18 26.17
N ARG A 8 -36.94 29.06 25.29
CA ARG A 8 -36.01 27.92 25.14
C ARG A 8 -36.48 26.75 24.28
N THR A 9 -36.53 26.93 22.96
CA THR A 9 -36.10 25.86 22.05
C THR A 9 -34.58 25.85 22.00
N LEU A 10 -34.01 24.82 22.64
CA LEU A 10 -32.59 24.54 22.73
C LEU A 10 -31.94 24.41 21.34
N LEU A 11 -30.94 25.25 21.08
CA LEU A 11 -29.87 24.97 20.12
C LEU A 11 -28.97 23.87 20.71
N VAL A 12 -29.06 22.65 20.20
CA VAL A 12 -27.99 21.65 20.36
C VAL A 12 -27.76 21.00 19.00
N ALA A 13 -27.06 21.70 18.11
CA ALA A 13 -26.38 21.05 17.00
C ALA A 13 -25.08 20.46 17.56
N ALA A 14 -25.17 19.26 18.15
CA ALA A 14 -23.99 18.51 18.55
C ALA A 14 -23.25 18.07 17.28
N VAL A 15 -22.16 18.76 16.97
CA VAL A 15 -21.20 18.38 15.92
C VAL A 15 -20.55 17.07 16.35
N LEU A 16 -21.09 15.94 15.88
CA LEU A 16 -20.47 14.63 15.98
C LEU A 16 -19.50 14.47 14.81
N VAL A 17 -18.28 14.99 14.96
CA VAL A 17 -17.17 14.64 14.08
C VAL A 17 -15.97 14.40 14.97
N SER A 18 -15.51 13.16 15.07
CA SER A 18 -14.08 12.79 15.26
C SER A 18 -13.93 11.31 15.66
N THR A 19 -14.04 10.36 14.72
CA THR A 19 -13.54 8.98 14.96
C THR A 19 -12.98 8.34 13.67
N THR A 20 -11.91 8.87 13.09
CA THR A 20 -11.14 8.18 12.02
C THR A 20 -9.61 8.45 12.05
N ALA A 21 -9.02 8.76 13.22
CA ALA A 21 -7.63 9.23 13.29
C ALA A 21 -6.55 8.16 12.97
N ALA A 22 -6.77 6.89 13.33
CA ALA A 22 -5.73 5.85 13.20
C ALA A 22 -5.45 5.41 11.75
N ALA A 23 -6.50 5.22 10.94
CA ALA A 23 -6.35 4.86 9.52
C ALA A 23 -5.76 6.03 8.70
N GLN A 24 -6.08 7.27 9.08
CA GLN A 24 -5.53 8.46 8.45
C GLN A 24 -4.00 8.55 8.67
N SER A 25 -3.52 8.22 9.88
CA SER A 25 -2.08 8.39 10.19
C SER A 25 -1.18 7.43 9.43
N ALA A 26 -1.59 6.17 9.21
CA ALA A 26 -0.79 5.19 8.48
C ALA A 26 -0.63 5.56 6.99
N ARG A 27 -1.68 6.13 6.38
CA ARG A 27 -1.63 6.64 5.00
C ARG A 27 -0.70 7.83 4.83
N GLU A 28 -0.64 8.71 5.84
CA GLU A 28 0.17 9.93 5.81
C GLU A 28 1.64 9.67 6.12
N SER A 29 1.97 8.65 6.92
CA SER A 29 3.35 8.32 7.28
C SER A 29 4.07 7.40 6.29
N PHE A 30 3.35 6.72 5.40
CA PHE A 30 3.94 5.77 4.46
C PHE A 30 4.90 6.44 3.45
N SER A 31 6.16 6.02 3.44
CA SER A 31 7.19 6.58 2.55
C SER A 31 7.40 5.73 1.29
N VAL A 32 6.87 6.20 0.16
CA VAL A 32 7.12 5.59 -1.16
C VAL A 32 8.62 5.54 -1.49
N ALA A 33 9.39 6.54 -1.08
CA ALA A 33 10.82 6.62 -1.37
C ALA A 33 11.59 5.50 -0.65
N GLU A 34 11.31 5.29 0.63
CA GLU A 34 11.93 4.22 1.41
C GLU A 34 11.47 2.84 0.91
N SER A 35 10.19 2.67 0.55
CA SER A 35 9.72 1.42 -0.02
C SER A 35 10.38 1.10 -1.37
N ARG A 36 10.59 2.11 -2.23
CA ARG A 36 11.36 1.93 -3.49
C ARG A 36 12.80 1.53 -3.20
N LYS A 37 13.43 2.11 -2.17
CA LYS A 37 14.76 1.71 -1.73
C LYS A 37 14.78 0.26 -1.23
N ALA A 38 13.84 -0.12 -0.37
CA ALA A 38 13.74 -1.46 0.20
C ALA A 38 13.67 -2.55 -0.88
N ILE A 39 12.82 -2.36 -1.90
CA ILE A 39 12.73 -3.34 -3.00
C ILE A 39 14.01 -3.38 -3.85
N LEU A 40 14.65 -2.23 -4.12
CA LEU A 40 15.91 -2.17 -4.86
C LEU A 40 17.04 -2.91 -4.12
N ASP A 41 17.11 -2.79 -2.80
CA ASP A 41 18.12 -3.44 -1.97
C ASP A 41 18.02 -5.00 -2.02
N THR A 42 16.91 -5.56 -2.52
CA THR A 42 16.75 -7.01 -2.75
C THR A 42 17.21 -7.51 -4.13
N LEU A 43 17.61 -6.61 -5.03
CA LEU A 43 17.93 -6.94 -6.42
C LEU A 43 19.42 -7.23 -6.61
N PRO A 44 19.79 -8.26 -7.41
CA PRO A 44 21.19 -8.50 -7.76
C PRO A 44 21.83 -7.30 -8.49
N HIS A 45 21.05 -6.61 -9.32
CA HIS A 45 21.47 -5.42 -10.04
C HIS A 45 20.39 -4.33 -9.93
N PRO A 46 20.44 -3.47 -8.89
CA PRO A 46 19.42 -2.45 -8.69
C PRO A 46 19.46 -1.33 -9.73
N LYS A 47 20.65 -1.02 -10.27
CA LYS A 47 20.84 0.07 -11.25
C LYS A 47 20.11 -0.24 -12.56
N GLY A 48 19.36 0.75 -13.05
CA GLY A 48 18.59 0.61 -14.29
C GLY A 48 17.28 -0.17 -14.15
N THR A 49 16.84 -0.43 -12.91
CA THR A 49 15.49 -0.96 -12.64
C THR A 49 14.45 0.07 -13.05
N LYS A 50 13.41 -0.38 -13.75
CA LYS A 50 12.27 0.45 -14.14
C LYS A 50 11.06 0.08 -13.30
N PHE A 51 10.33 1.07 -12.81
CA PHE A 51 9.07 0.89 -12.10
C PHE A 51 7.91 1.30 -13.00
N ARG A 52 6.76 0.64 -12.87
CA ARG A 52 5.50 1.08 -13.48
C ARG A 52 4.30 0.61 -12.67
N GLN A 53 3.13 1.16 -12.98
CA GLN A 53 1.84 0.81 -12.35
C GLN A 53 1.94 0.84 -10.82
N LEU A 54 2.56 1.88 -10.27
CA LEU A 54 2.75 2.00 -8.83
C LEU A 54 1.49 2.55 -8.18
N PHE A 55 1.09 1.94 -7.06
CA PHE A 55 -0.05 2.39 -6.27
C PHE A 55 0.11 2.00 -4.81
N LEU A 56 -0.56 2.74 -3.93
CA LEU A 56 -0.75 2.38 -2.55
C LEU A 56 -2.08 1.65 -2.40
N SER A 57 -2.03 0.55 -1.66
CA SER A 57 -3.20 -0.23 -1.23
C SER A 57 -3.27 -0.23 0.29
N GLU A 58 -4.49 -0.27 0.83
CA GLU A 58 -4.72 -0.49 2.25
C GLU A 58 -5.27 -1.91 2.44
N HIS A 59 -4.96 -2.58 3.55
CA HIS A 59 -5.56 -3.87 3.87
C HIS A 59 -5.48 -4.15 5.38
N GLY A 60 -6.37 -5.02 5.87
CA GLY A 60 -6.41 -5.39 7.29
C GLY A 60 -6.59 -4.18 8.21
N ASP A 61 -5.85 -4.18 9.32
CA ASP A 61 -5.87 -3.14 10.37
C ASP A 61 -5.13 -1.85 9.93
N SER A 62 -5.57 -1.24 8.83
CA SER A 62 -4.98 -0.03 8.24
C SER A 62 -3.51 -0.14 7.83
N LYS A 63 -3.11 -1.32 7.34
CA LYS A 63 -1.77 -1.52 6.78
C LYS A 63 -1.71 -0.97 5.37
N VAL A 64 -0.68 -0.18 5.10
CA VAL A 64 -0.42 0.39 3.76
C VAL A 64 0.68 -0.41 3.08
N THR A 65 0.51 -0.65 1.79
CA THR A 65 1.48 -1.38 0.97
C THR A 65 1.68 -0.66 -0.36
N LEU A 66 2.95 -0.47 -0.74
CA LEU A 66 3.31 -0.05 -2.09
C LEU A 66 3.29 -1.28 -2.99
N CYS A 67 2.42 -1.27 -3.98
CA CYS A 67 2.31 -2.31 -4.98
C CYS A 67 2.68 -1.77 -6.37
N GLY A 68 3.10 -2.65 -7.26
CA GLY A 68 3.24 -2.32 -8.67
C GLY A 68 4.12 -3.32 -9.40
N GLU A 69 4.79 -2.87 -10.46
CA GLU A 69 5.65 -3.72 -11.27
C GLU A 69 7.08 -3.15 -11.41
N ILE A 70 8.06 -4.03 -11.37
CA ILE A 70 9.46 -3.72 -11.65
C ILE A 70 9.99 -4.55 -12.81
N ASN A 71 10.82 -3.92 -13.64
CA ASN A 71 11.67 -4.60 -14.61
C ASN A 71 13.12 -4.45 -14.16
N ALA A 72 13.67 -5.52 -13.60
CA ALA A 72 15.01 -5.60 -13.04
C ALA A 72 15.80 -6.72 -13.73
N LYS A 73 17.13 -6.65 -13.63
CA LYS A 73 17.99 -7.72 -14.14
C LYS A 73 18.05 -8.88 -13.16
N ASP A 74 18.06 -10.11 -13.67
CA ASP A 74 18.36 -11.31 -12.90
C ASP A 74 19.86 -11.43 -12.55
N ARG A 75 20.28 -12.53 -11.92
CA ARG A 75 21.70 -12.75 -11.57
C ARG A 75 22.62 -12.89 -12.79
N ALA A 76 22.09 -13.17 -13.98
CA ALA A 76 22.84 -13.24 -15.23
C ALA A 76 22.91 -11.87 -15.94
N GLY A 77 22.26 -10.84 -15.40
CA GLY A 77 22.26 -9.50 -15.96
C GLY A 77 21.18 -9.26 -17.04
N ALA A 78 20.26 -10.20 -17.24
CA ALA A 78 19.20 -10.13 -18.24
C ALA A 78 17.90 -9.55 -17.66
N TYR A 79 17.20 -8.74 -18.44
CA TYR A 79 15.84 -8.28 -18.10
C TYR A 79 14.82 -9.34 -18.52
N LEU A 80 13.99 -9.79 -17.57
CA LEU A 80 12.93 -10.77 -17.84
C LEU A 80 11.55 -10.14 -18.03
N GLY A 81 11.49 -8.81 -18.13
CA GLY A 81 10.25 -8.05 -18.24
C GLY A 81 9.73 -7.54 -16.90
N PHE A 82 8.59 -6.87 -16.94
CA PHE A 82 7.95 -6.32 -15.75
C PHE A 82 7.27 -7.42 -14.95
N ARG A 83 7.52 -7.44 -13.64
CA ARG A 83 6.97 -8.41 -12.69
C ARG A 83 6.45 -7.70 -11.45
N ARG A 84 5.41 -8.25 -10.84
CA ARG A 84 4.75 -7.66 -9.67
C ARG A 84 5.69 -7.66 -8.46
N PHE A 85 5.53 -6.65 -7.62
CA PHE A 85 6.15 -6.58 -6.31
C PHE A 85 5.22 -5.88 -5.34
N MET A 86 5.51 -6.06 -4.05
CA MET A 86 4.90 -5.27 -2.99
C MET A 86 5.87 -5.01 -1.85
N VAL A 87 5.67 -3.89 -1.15
CA VAL A 87 6.44 -3.50 0.03
C VAL A 87 5.49 -2.96 1.09
N ASP A 88 5.50 -3.54 2.28
CA ASP A 88 4.62 -3.12 3.37
C ASP A 88 5.12 -1.87 4.12
N ASP A 89 4.38 -1.48 5.16
CA ASP A 89 4.68 -0.31 6.00
C ASP A 89 5.90 -0.50 6.91
N LEU A 90 6.42 -1.72 7.03
CA LEU A 90 7.66 -2.07 7.74
C LEU A 90 8.87 -2.14 6.79
N GLY A 91 8.65 -2.00 5.48
CA GLY A 91 9.69 -2.10 4.46
C GLY A 91 10.00 -3.55 4.06
N GLU A 92 9.23 -4.54 4.52
CA GLU A 92 9.37 -5.90 4.03
C GLU A 92 8.88 -5.96 2.59
N SER A 93 9.69 -6.56 1.72
CA SER A 93 9.42 -6.58 0.29
C SER A 93 9.32 -8.00 -0.25
N MET A 94 8.36 -8.21 -1.14
CA MET A 94 8.17 -9.47 -1.83
C MET A 94 8.03 -9.25 -3.34
N ARG A 95 8.62 -10.16 -4.13
CA ARG A 95 8.62 -10.14 -5.59
C ARG A 95 7.95 -11.37 -6.15
N ASP A 96 7.27 -11.18 -7.27
CA ASP A 96 6.77 -12.26 -8.10
C ASP A 96 7.96 -13.16 -8.54
N PRO A 97 7.97 -14.45 -8.18
CA PRO A 97 9.13 -15.33 -8.41
C PRO A 97 9.56 -15.39 -9.87
N MET A 98 10.86 -15.18 -10.14
CA MET A 98 11.41 -15.12 -11.49
C MET A 98 11.66 -16.50 -12.12
N ASP A 99 11.81 -17.54 -11.29
CA ASP A 99 12.23 -18.87 -11.72
C ASP A 99 11.11 -19.88 -11.45
N THR A 100 10.60 -20.50 -12.50
CA THR A 100 9.59 -21.57 -12.43
C THR A 100 10.10 -22.85 -11.76
N ALA A 101 11.41 -22.95 -11.47
CA ALA A 101 11.96 -24.01 -10.63
C ALA A 101 11.60 -23.85 -9.13
N ALA A 102 11.28 -22.62 -8.68
CA ALA A 102 10.60 -22.38 -7.42
C ALA A 102 9.11 -22.72 -7.64
N GLY A 103 8.74 -23.94 -7.24
CA GLY A 103 7.47 -24.60 -7.53
C GLY A 103 6.21 -23.75 -7.35
N SER A 104 5.12 -24.25 -7.94
CA SER A 104 3.78 -23.66 -7.93
C SER A 104 3.33 -23.11 -6.56
N TRP A 105 3.86 -23.61 -5.44
CA TRP A 105 3.54 -23.08 -4.12
C TRP A 105 4.08 -21.67 -3.88
N GLN A 106 5.29 -21.28 -4.35
CA GLN A 106 5.80 -19.92 -4.09
C GLN A 106 4.99 -18.91 -4.89
N GLN A 107 4.67 -19.27 -6.14
CA GLN A 107 3.75 -18.50 -6.96
C GLN A 107 2.38 -18.38 -6.28
N SER A 108 1.84 -19.49 -5.75
CA SER A 108 0.55 -19.50 -5.06
C SER A 108 0.55 -18.65 -3.78
N ILE A 109 1.65 -18.64 -3.03
CA ILE A 109 1.82 -17.78 -1.85
C ILE A 109 1.89 -16.33 -2.28
N PHE A 110 2.72 -16.01 -3.27
CA PHE A 110 2.83 -14.65 -3.81
C PHE A 110 1.46 -14.14 -4.26
N ASP A 111 0.74 -14.91 -5.07
CA ASP A 111 -0.56 -14.52 -5.59
C ASP A 111 -1.57 -14.30 -4.47
N ARG A 112 -1.62 -15.18 -3.45
CA ARG A 112 -2.51 -15.01 -2.31
C ARG A 112 -2.21 -13.75 -1.50
N VAL A 113 -0.93 -13.52 -1.20
CA VAL A 113 -0.51 -12.35 -0.41
C VAL A 113 -0.71 -11.07 -1.23
N TYR A 114 -0.37 -11.08 -2.51
CA TYR A 114 -0.57 -9.96 -3.42
C TYR A 114 -2.06 -9.61 -3.54
N GLN A 115 -2.93 -10.60 -3.73
CA GLN A 115 -4.38 -10.38 -3.75
C GLN A 115 -4.87 -9.75 -2.45
N ARG A 116 -4.37 -10.18 -1.29
CA ARG A 116 -4.76 -9.57 -0.02
C ARG A 116 -4.22 -8.13 0.13
N ALA A 117 -2.96 -7.92 -0.20
CA ALA A 117 -2.24 -6.68 0.09
C ALA A 117 -2.44 -5.57 -0.96
N CYS A 118 -2.82 -5.92 -2.19
CA CYS A 118 -2.84 -5.01 -3.33
C CYS A 118 -4.21 -4.89 -4.03
N SER A 119 -5.31 -5.34 -3.41
CA SER A 119 -6.66 -5.26 -4.01
C SER A 119 -7.42 -3.98 -3.71
N ASP A 120 -7.15 -3.32 -2.57
CA ASP A 120 -7.85 -2.10 -2.17
C ASP A 120 -6.98 -0.86 -2.43
N ARG A 121 -6.82 -0.57 -3.73
CA ARG A 121 -6.04 0.55 -4.25
C ARG A 121 -6.73 1.88 -3.92
N PHE A 122 -6.05 2.72 -3.13
CA PHE A 122 -6.57 4.04 -2.75
C PHE A 122 -5.79 5.23 -3.36
N LYS A 123 -4.56 5.02 -3.84
CA LYS A 123 -3.74 6.11 -4.40
C LYS A 123 -2.74 5.65 -5.46
N ASP A 124 -2.69 6.39 -6.56
CA ASP A 124 -1.67 6.19 -7.59
C ASP A 124 -0.38 6.91 -7.26
N VAL A 125 0.74 6.25 -7.58
CA VAL A 125 2.08 6.78 -7.38
C VAL A 125 2.71 7.05 -8.74
N LYS A 126 3.13 8.29 -8.96
CA LYS A 126 3.87 8.71 -10.15
C LYS A 126 5.35 8.35 -10.05
#